data_AF-A0A9J6B184-F1
#
_entry.id   AF-A0A9J6B184-F1
#
_cell.length_a   1.000
_cell.length_b   1.000
_cell.length_c   1.000
_cell.angle_alpha   90.00
_cell.angle_beta   90.00
_cell.angle_gamma   90.00
#
_symmetry.space_group_name_H-M   'P 1'
#
loop_
_entity.id
_entity.type
_entity.pdbx_description
1 polymer ?
#
loop_
_entity_poly.entity_id
_entity_poly.type
_entity_poly.pdbx_seq_one_letter_code
_entity_poly.pdbx_strand_id
1 'polypeptide(L)' 'MRERQLRYPRHYDSTDRIMDLNFYTNFKQRYDNISEEATRVGGKSFTQLLNKFIWNDDMINYVRGIIPYHRGID' A
#
# COMPACT_ATOMS: atom_id res chain seq x y z
N MET A 1 -0.09 -6.62 5.97
CA MET A 1 1.20 -7.32 6.18
C MET A 1 1.09 -8.51 7.10
N ARG A 2 0.73 -8.34 8.38
CA ARG A 2 0.63 -9.45 9.34
C ARG A 2 -0.30 -10.58 8.86
N GLU A 3 -1.49 -10.24 8.33
CA GLU A 3 -2.41 -11.25 7.80
C GLU A 3 -1.86 -12.01 6.59
N ARG A 4 -1.16 -11.32 5.69
CA ARG A 4 -0.51 -11.92 4.52
C ARG A 4 0.63 -12.85 4.94
N GLN A 5 1.47 -12.42 5.89
CA GLN A 5 2.53 -13.24 6.48
C GLN A 5 1.97 -14.46 7.22
N LEU A 6 0.85 -14.31 7.93
CA LEU A 6 0.15 -15.42 8.58
C LEU A 6 -0.48 -16.39 7.57
N ARG A 7 -0.97 -15.88 6.44
CA ARG A 7 -1.60 -16.69 5.39
C ARG A 7 -0.57 -17.43 4.53
N TYR A 8 0.63 -16.88 4.35
CA TYR A 8 1.70 -17.49 3.53
C TYR A 8 3.09 -17.47 4.21
N PRO A 9 3.26 -18.16 5.35
CA PRO A 9 4.49 -18.07 6.15
C PRO A 9 5.73 -18.67 5.46
N ARG A 10 5.55 -19.55 4.46
CA ARG A 10 6.64 -20.16 3.68
C ARG A 10 6.99 -19.41 2.40
N HIS A 11 6.24 -18.38 2.02
CA HIS A 11 6.39 -17.70 0.73
C HIS A 11 6.97 -16.28 0.83
N TYR A 12 7.45 -15.86 2.00
CA TYR A 12 8.09 -14.55 2.18
C TYR A 12 9.46 -14.48 1.50
N ASP A 13 9.41 -14.39 0.17
CA ASP A 13 10.55 -14.38 -0.73
C ASP A 13 11.00 -12.94 -1.06
N SER A 14 11.92 -12.81 -2.01
CA SER A 14 12.40 -11.50 -2.46
C SER A 14 11.31 -10.67 -3.13
N THR A 15 10.35 -11.28 -3.83
CA THR A 15 9.22 -10.59 -4.46
C THR A 15 8.32 -9.96 -3.41
N ASP A 16 8.02 -10.69 -2.35
CA ASP A 16 7.21 -10.17 -1.24
C ASP A 16 7.86 -8.97 -0.56
N ARG A 17 9.18 -9.02 -0.33
CA ARG A 17 9.93 -7.88 0.24
C ARG A 17 9.94 -6.66 -0.68
N ILE A 18 10.07 -6.86 -1.99
CA ILE A 18 10.02 -5.76 -2.97
C ILE A 18 8.63 -5.12 -2.97
N MET A 19 7.57 -5.93 -2.94
CA MET A 19 6.21 -5.38 -2.83
C MET A 19 5.97 -4.68 -1.50
N ASP A 20 6.51 -5.21 -0.39
CA ASP A 20 6.40 -4.59 0.94
C ASP A 20 7.07 -3.20 0.93
N LEU A 21 8.27 -3.12 0.36
CA LEU A 21 9.03 -1.88 0.23
C LEU A 21 8.33 -0.87 -0.69
N ASN A 22 7.80 -1.32 -1.83
CA ASN A 22 7.07 -0.46 -2.76
C ASN A 22 5.78 0.07 -2.11
N PHE A 23 5.06 -0.78 -1.39
CA PHE A 23 3.86 -0.38 -0.66
C PHE A 23 4.19 0.68 0.39
N TYR A 24 5.20 0.44 1.23
CA TYR A 24 5.59 1.40 2.28
C TYR A 24 6.09 2.73 1.71
N THR A 25 6.90 2.68 0.66
CA THR A 25 7.44 3.89 -0.01
C THR A 25 6.31 4.74 -0.60
N ASN A 26 5.38 4.11 -1.32
CA ASN A 26 4.23 4.80 -1.89
C ASN A 26 3.29 5.36 -0.82
N PHE A 27 3.07 4.60 0.26
CA PHE A 27 2.27 5.05 1.39
C PHE A 27 2.89 6.30 2.04
N LYS A 28 4.20 6.26 2.32
CA LYS A 28 4.92 7.38 2.94
C LYS A 28 4.89 8.63 2.07
N GLN A 29 5.21 8.51 0.79
CA GLN A 29 5.16 9.65 -0.14
C GLN A 29 3.77 10.29 -0.20
N ARG A 30 2.71 9.48 -0.27
CA ARG A 30 1.33 10.00 -0.28
C ARG A 30 0.96 10.66 1.05
N TYR A 31 1.37 10.08 2.17
CA TYR A 31 1.18 10.67 3.49
C TYR A 31 1.87 12.03 3.60
N ASP A 32 3.15 12.12 3.20
CA ASP A 32 3.93 13.36 3.25
C ASP A 32 3.25 14.47 2.43
N ASN A 33 2.80 14.15 1.20
CA ASN A 33 2.06 15.08 0.34
C ASN A 33 0.75 15.57 0.96
N ILE A 34 0.01 14.68 1.64
CA ILE A 34 -1.24 15.04 2.34
C ILE A 34 -0.95 15.90 3.56
N SER A 35 0.09 15.56 4.33
CA SER A 35 0.50 16.30 5.51
C SER A 35 0.94 17.73 5.16
N GLU A 36 1.66 17.91 4.06
CA GLU A 36 2.01 19.22 3.53
C GLU A 36 0.76 20.05 3.19
N GLU A 37 -0.19 19.47 2.46
CA GLU A 37 -1.44 20.16 2.10
C GLU A 37 -2.36 20.44 3.29
N ALA A 38 -2.35 19.57 4.32
CA ALA A 38 -3.15 19.73 5.53
C ALA A 38 -2.63 20.85 6.45
N THR A 39 -1.31 21.05 6.47
CA THR A 39 -0.65 22.06 7.31
C THR A 39 -0.56 23.43 6.63
N ARG A 40 -0.85 23.50 5.33
CA ARG A 40 -0.87 24.76 4.57
C ARG A 40 -2.05 25.64 4.97
N VAL A 41 -1.80 26.93 5.21
CA VAL A 41 -2.86 27.94 5.42
C VAL A 41 -3.71 28.05 4.14
N GLY A 42 -5.04 27.90 4.27
CA GLY A 42 -5.94 27.79 3.11
C GLY A 42 -5.82 26.45 2.36
N GLY A 43 -5.26 25.43 3.02
CA GLY A 43 -5.14 24.06 2.52
C GLY A 43 -6.48 23.35 2.35
N LYS A 44 -6.39 22.10 1.86
CA LYS A 44 -7.57 21.29 1.58
C LYS A 44 -8.17 20.73 2.87
N SER A 45 -9.49 20.56 2.89
CA SER A 45 -10.17 19.92 4.02
C SER A 45 -9.76 18.45 4.13
N PHE A 46 -9.88 17.89 5.34
CA PHE A 46 -9.56 16.48 5.58
C PHE A 46 -10.29 15.53 4.61
N THR A 47 -11.57 15.78 4.31
CA THR A 47 -12.33 14.99 3.32
C THR A 47 -11.75 15.08 1.91
N GLN A 48 -11.32 16.26 1.48
CA GLN A 48 -10.69 16.44 0.17
C GLN A 48 -9.34 15.72 0.08
N LEU A 49 -8.61 15.66 1.19
CA LEU A 49 -7.34 14.94 1.29
C LEU A 49 -7.54 13.42 1.29
N LEU A 50 -8.53 12.91 2.03
CA LEU A 50 -8.89 11.49 2.03
C LEU A 50 -9.35 11.00 0.65
N ASN A 51 -10.10 11.83 -0.09
CA ASN A 51 -10.50 11.49 -1.45
C ASN A 51 -9.32 11.40 -2.43
N LYS A 52 -8.17 12.03 -2.13
CA LYS A 52 -6.93 11.82 -2.90
C LYS A 52 -6.21 10.54 -2.48
N PHE A 53 -6.49 10.02 -1.29
CA PHE A 53 -5.87 8.82 -0.73
C PHE A 53 -6.56 7.53 -1.21
N ILE A 54 -6.88 7.45 -2.51
CA ILE A 54 -7.43 6.24 -3.12
C ILE A 54 -6.27 5.31 -3.45
N TRP A 55 -6.23 4.14 -2.82
CA TRP A 55 -5.32 3.07 -3.20
C TRP A 55 -5.80 2.46 -4.52
N ASN A 56 -4.86 2.08 -5.40
CA ASN A 56 -5.23 1.32 -6.58
C ASN A 56 -5.63 -0.11 -6.17
N ASP A 57 -6.40 -0.77 -7.02
CA ASP A 57 -6.91 -2.12 -6.74
C ASP A 57 -5.78 -3.12 -6.46
N ASP A 58 -4.63 -2.97 -7.13
CA ASP A 58 -3.46 -3.81 -6.89
C ASP A 58 -2.92 -3.69 -5.45
N MET A 59 -2.81 -2.47 -4.91
CA MET A 59 -2.40 -2.28 -3.51
C MET A 59 -3.44 -2.78 -2.52
N ILE A 60 -4.72 -2.61 -2.84
CA ILE A 60 -5.82 -3.13 -2.00
C ILE A 60 -5.76 -4.66 -1.97
N ASN A 61 -5.64 -5.29 -3.13
CA ASN A 61 -5.53 -6.74 -3.29
C ASN A 61 -4.30 -7.28 -2.58
N TYR A 62 -3.17 -6.59 -2.74
CA TYR A 62 -1.93 -6.91 -2.06
C TYR A 62 -2.05 -6.85 -0.53
N VAL A 63 -2.64 -5.79 0.03
CA VAL A 63 -2.87 -5.67 1.48
C VAL A 63 -3.81 -6.76 2.00
N ARG A 64 -4.82 -7.12 1.20
CA ARG A 64 -5.72 -8.26 1.47
C ARG A 64 -5.06 -9.63 1.32
N GLY A 65 -3.81 -9.68 0.88
CA GLY A 65 -3.07 -10.92 0.66
C GLY A 65 -3.61 -11.73 -0.54
N ILE A 66 -4.26 -11.07 -1.49
CA ILE A 66 -4.62 -11.66 -2.79
C ILE A 66 -3.35 -11.65 -3.62
N ILE A 67 -2.91 -12.82 -4.07
CA ILE A 67 -1.71 -12.97 -4.90
C ILE A 67 -2.16 -12.86 -6.37
N PRO A 68 -1.76 -11.81 -7.11
CA PRO A 68 -2.19 -11.61 -8.49
C PRO A 68 -1.58 -12.63 -9.47
N TYR A 69 -0.49 -13.30 -9.08
CA TYR A 69 0.15 -14.34 -9.87
C TYR A 69 -0.06 -15.71 -9.22
N HIS A 70 -0.87 -16.56 -9.84
CA HIS A 70 -0.62 -17.99 -9.75
C HIS A 70 0.79 -18.19 -10.33
N ARG A 71 1.82 -18.25 -9.49
CA ARG A 71 3.05 -18.91 -9.93
C ARG A 71 2.62 -20.34 -10.20
N GLY A 72 2.55 -20.70 -11.47
CA GLY A 72 2.53 -22.09 -11.89
C GLY A 72 3.58 -22.82 -11.07
N ILE A 73 3.16 -23.89 -10.42
CA ILE A 73 4.08 -24.89 -9.93
C ILE A 73 4.45 -25.66 -11.18
N ASP A 74 5.61 -25.34 -11.74
CA ASP A 74 6.31 -26.12 -12.75
C ASP A 74 6.98 -27.32 -12.05
#